data_AF-A0A533YQ83-F1
#
_entry.id   AF-A0A533YQ83-F1
#
_cell.length_a   1.000
_cell.length_b   1.000
_cell.length_c   1.000
_cell.angle_alpha   90.00
_cell.angle_beta   90.00
_cell.angle_gamma   90.00
#
_symmetry.space_group_name_H-M   'P 1'
#
loop_
_entity.id
_entity.type
_entity.pdbx_description
1 polymer ?
#
loop_
_entity_poly.entity_id
_entity_poly.type
_entity_poly.pdbx_seq_one_letter_code
_entity_poly.pdbx_strand_id
1 'polypeptide(L)'
;MIPLRDDNPTTLTPVVTVSLIVLNCLVFLYQLSLGPAEERFILSFAAVPAEWFHPGTVVGDPAVPAAVTVLTSMFLHAGLLHLGGNMLYLWIFGNN
;
A
#
# COMPACT_ATOMS: atom_id res chain seq x y z
N MET A 1 14.63 1.88 17.95
CA MET A 1 15.62 1.02 17.26
C MET A 1 15.17 0.83 15.83
N ILE A 2 16.07 0.86 14.85
CA ILE A 2 15.76 0.54 13.45
C ILE A 2 16.11 -0.94 13.26
N PRO A 3 15.14 -1.81 12.91
CA PRO A 3 15.44 -3.21 12.64
C PRO A 3 16.28 -3.31 11.36
N LEU A 4 17.31 -4.15 11.38
CA LEU A 4 18.20 -4.37 10.22
C LEU A 4 18.10 -5.79 9.66
N ARG A 5 17.69 -6.76 10.49
CA ARG A 5 17.56 -8.17 10.16
C ARG A 5 16.77 -8.89 11.27
N ASP A 6 16.19 -10.04 10.94
CA ASP A 6 15.66 -11.02 11.90
C ASP A 6 16.65 -12.19 12.16
N ASP A 7 16.35 -12.99 13.19
CA ASP A 7 17.18 -14.14 13.59
C ASP A 7 16.78 -15.45 12.90
N ASN A 8 15.66 -15.46 12.18
CA ASN A 8 15.18 -16.67 11.51
C ASN A 8 15.94 -16.89 10.19
N PRO A 9 16.56 -18.06 9.97
CA PRO A 9 17.30 -18.31 8.74
C PRO A 9 16.35 -18.41 7.54
N THR A 10 16.59 -17.58 6.53
CA THR A 10 15.89 -17.66 5.24
C THR A 10 16.29 -18.95 4.51
N THR A 11 15.32 -19.84 4.27
CA THR A 11 15.56 -21.14 3.60
C THR A 11 15.03 -21.20 2.16
N LEU A 12 14.18 -20.25 1.77
CA LEU A 12 13.56 -20.16 0.44
C LEU A 12 13.81 -18.80 -0.22
N THR A 13 13.74 -18.74 -1.54
CA THR A 13 13.74 -17.47 -2.25
C THR A 13 12.42 -16.72 -1.99
N PRO A 14 12.44 -15.48 -1.45
CA PRO A 14 11.23 -14.78 -0.99
C PRO A 14 10.47 -14.11 -2.15
N VAL A 15 9.97 -14.90 -3.10
CA VAL A 15 9.33 -14.39 -4.34
C VAL A 15 8.11 -13.53 -4.03
N VAL A 16 7.27 -13.94 -3.08
CA VAL A 16 6.06 -13.17 -2.69
C VAL A 16 6.45 -11.83 -2.08
N THR A 17 7.42 -11.81 -1.18
CA THR A 17 7.92 -10.60 -0.51
C THR A 17 8.46 -9.61 -1.53
N VAL A 18 9.31 -10.07 -2.44
CA VAL A 18 9.88 -9.23 -3.50
C VAL A 18 8.76 -8.72 -4.43
N SER A 19 7.79 -9.57 -4.78
CA SER A 19 6.66 -9.16 -5.62
C SER A 19 5.80 -8.09 -4.96
N LEU A 20 5.52 -8.22 -3.66
CA LEU A 20 4.80 -7.21 -2.89
C LEU A 20 5.58 -5.90 -2.81
N ILE A 21 6.89 -5.96 -2.58
CA ILE A 21 7.75 -4.75 -2.57
C ILE A 21 7.70 -4.04 -3.92
N VAL A 22 7.89 -4.78 -5.01
CA VAL A 22 7.82 -4.23 -6.38
C VAL A 22 6.46 -3.59 -6.64
N LEU A 23 5.37 -4.28 -6.30
CA LEU A 23 4.01 -3.77 -6.52
C LEU A 23 3.75 -2.47 -5.73
N ASN A 24 4.15 -2.42 -4.46
CA ASN A 24 4.04 -1.21 -3.64
C ASN A 24 4.82 -0.03 -4.23
N CYS A 25 6.05 -0.28 -4.67
CA CYS A 25 6.86 0.75 -5.33
C CYS A 25 6.23 1.23 -6.64
N LEU A 26 5.68 0.33 -7.47
CA LEU A 26 5.00 0.70 -8.72
C LEU A 26 3.75 1.53 -8.48
N VAL A 27 2.91 1.16 -7.50
CA VAL A 27 1.72 1.93 -7.13
C VAL A 27 2.12 3.31 -6.61
N PHE A 28 3.17 3.41 -5.79
CA PHE A 28 3.65 4.69 -5.30
C PHE A 28 4.24 5.58 -6.40
N LEU A 29 4.99 5.01 -7.34
CA LEU A 29 5.47 5.76 -8.52
C LEU A 29 4.31 6.26 -9.38
N TYR A 30 3.26 5.46 -9.51
CA TYR A 30 2.03 5.88 -10.18
C TYR A 30 1.35 7.03 -9.42
N GLN A 31 1.20 6.94 -8.08
CA GLN A 31 0.69 8.05 -7.25
C GLN A 31 1.43 9.37 -7.54
N LEU A 32 2.77 9.34 -7.49
CA LEU A 32 3.60 10.51 -7.73
C LEU A 32 3.43 11.08 -9.15
N SER A 33 3.12 10.23 -10.13
CA SER A 33 2.93 10.67 -11.53
C SER A 33 1.63 11.44 -11.77
N LEU A 34 0.67 11.38 -10.84
CA LEU A 34 -0.67 11.95 -11.02
C LEU A 34 -0.77 13.45 -10.73
N GLY A 35 0.21 14.03 -10.02
CA GLY A 35 0.19 15.45 -9.64
C GLY A 35 -1.12 15.83 -8.93
N PRO A 36 -1.86 16.86 -9.40
CA PRO A 36 -3.13 17.26 -8.78
C PRO A 36 -4.21 16.17 -8.72
N ALA A 37 -4.13 15.14 -9.57
CA ALA A 37 -5.08 14.02 -9.57
C ALA A 37 -4.78 12.97 -8.47
N GLU A 38 -3.66 13.08 -7.77
CA GLU A 38 -3.26 12.15 -6.70
C GLU A 38 -4.31 12.07 -5.60
N GLU A 39 -4.86 13.21 -5.16
CA GLU A 39 -5.86 13.26 -4.08
C GLU A 39 -7.08 12.40 -4.43
N ARG A 40 -7.62 12.56 -5.65
CA ARG A 40 -8.76 11.76 -6.10
C ARG A 40 -8.41 10.28 -6.20
N PHE A 41 -7.21 9.94 -6.66
CA PHE A 41 -6.74 8.55 -6.70
C PHE A 41 -6.69 7.94 -5.30
N ILE A 42 -6.10 8.64 -4.33
CA ILE A 42 -6.06 8.20 -2.93
C ILE A 42 -7.48 8.00 -2.39
N LEU A 43 -8.37 8.98 -2.56
CA LEU A 43 -9.76 8.88 -2.10
C LEU A 43 -10.54 7.73 -2.75
N SER A 44 -10.18 7.33 -3.97
CA SER A 44 -10.80 6.20 -4.67
C SER A 44 -10.40 4.84 -4.11
N PHE A 45 -9.16 4.71 -3.62
CA PHE A 45 -8.58 3.43 -3.22
C PHE A 45 -8.28 3.32 -1.71
N ALA A 46 -8.49 4.39 -0.95
CA ALA A 46 -8.36 4.41 0.51
C ALA A 46 -9.55 3.75 1.20
N ALA A 47 -9.28 2.98 2.24
CA ALA A 47 -10.31 2.40 3.08
C ALA A 47 -10.90 3.47 4.01
N VAL A 48 -11.99 4.10 3.56
CA VAL A 48 -12.72 5.10 4.35
C VAL A 48 -13.98 4.47 4.94
N PRO A 49 -14.09 4.32 6.28
CA PRO A 49 -15.25 3.67 6.90
C PRO A 49 -16.59 4.31 6.53
N ALA A 50 -16.64 5.63 6.35
CA ALA A 50 -17.87 6.33 5.96
C ALA A 50 -18.43 5.79 4.63
N GLU A 51 -17.58 5.48 3.65
CA GLU A 51 -17.99 4.97 2.33
C GLU A 51 -18.57 3.55 2.40
N TRP A 52 -18.21 2.77 3.44
CA TRP A 52 -18.72 1.42 3.66
C TRP A 52 -20.14 1.42 4.21
N PHE A 53 -20.45 2.35 5.11
CA PHE A 53 -21.77 2.44 5.76
C PHE A 53 -22.70 3.42 5.04
N HIS A 54 -22.14 4.38 4.33
CA HIS A 54 -22.83 5.44 3.59
C HIS A 54 -22.14 5.67 2.23
N PRO A 55 -22.42 4.84 1.22
CA PRO A 55 -21.83 4.99 -0.11
C PRO A 55 -22.12 6.35 -0.75
N GLY A 56 -21.14 6.91 -1.45
CA GLY A 56 -21.19 8.22 -2.10
C GLY A 56 -20.84 9.39 -1.19
N THR A 57 -20.27 9.16 -0.01
CA THR A 57 -19.85 10.22 0.92
C THR A 57 -18.44 10.73 0.65
N VAL A 58 -17.60 9.91 -0.01
CA VAL A 58 -16.23 10.27 -0.38
C VAL A 58 -16.17 10.63 -1.87
N VAL A 59 -15.45 11.71 -2.19
CA VAL A 59 -15.23 12.16 -3.58
C VAL A 59 -14.12 11.31 -4.25
N GLY A 60 -14.40 10.03 -4.43
CA GLY A 60 -13.54 9.06 -5.13
C GLY A 60 -14.09 8.67 -6.51
N ASP A 61 -13.53 7.62 -7.09
CA ASP A 61 -14.07 6.93 -8.27
C ASP A 61 -15.24 6.03 -7.83
N PRO A 62 -16.49 6.32 -8.23
CA PRO A 62 -17.64 5.50 -7.86
C PRO A 62 -17.59 4.08 -8.46
N ALA A 63 -16.70 3.83 -9.43
CA ALA A 63 -16.47 2.50 -9.97
C ALA A 63 -15.69 1.58 -9.04
N VAL A 64 -15.06 2.11 -7.98
CA VAL A 64 -14.31 1.31 -6.98
C VAL A 64 -15.23 0.98 -5.81
N PRO A 65 -15.62 -0.30 -5.62
CA PRO A 65 -16.47 -0.67 -4.49
C PRO A 65 -15.78 -0.44 -3.16
N ALA A 66 -16.48 0.12 -2.17
CA ALA A 66 -15.97 0.31 -0.82
C ALA A 66 -15.32 -0.98 -0.27
N ALA A 67 -15.93 -2.15 -0.49
CA ALA A 67 -15.43 -3.45 -0.03
C ALA A 67 -13.99 -3.78 -0.46
N VAL A 68 -13.56 -3.37 -1.66
CA VAL A 68 -12.20 -3.67 -2.15
C VAL A 68 -11.15 -2.71 -1.59
N THR A 69 -11.58 -1.58 -1.02
CA THR A 69 -10.66 -0.54 -0.52
C THR A 69 -9.79 -1.02 0.63
N VAL A 70 -10.23 -1.99 1.44
CA VAL A 70 -9.40 -2.62 2.48
C VAL A 70 -8.17 -3.31 1.90
N LEU A 71 -8.27 -3.86 0.69
CA LEU A 71 -7.13 -4.47 0.00
C LEU A 71 -6.31 -3.41 -0.74
N THR A 72 -6.95 -2.53 -1.50
CA THR A 72 -6.23 -1.54 -2.31
C THR A 72 -5.49 -0.52 -1.45
N SER A 73 -6.02 -0.17 -0.27
CA SER A 73 -5.38 0.76 0.65
C SER A 73 -4.05 0.26 1.18
N MET A 74 -3.81 -1.06 1.19
CA MET A 74 -2.53 -1.64 1.64
C MET A 74 -1.36 -1.27 0.71
N PHE A 75 -1.65 -0.82 -0.51
CA PHE A 75 -0.64 -0.41 -1.50
C PHE A 75 -0.41 1.10 -1.56
N LEU A 76 -1.31 1.89 -0.97
CA LEU A 76 -1.20 3.34 -0.95
C LEU A 76 -0.21 3.81 0.11
N HIS A 77 0.64 4.77 -0.25
CA HIS A 77 1.61 5.35 0.67
C HIS A 77 1.54 6.88 0.66
N ALA A 78 1.66 7.47 1.85
CA ALA A 78 1.56 8.92 2.09
C ALA A 78 2.88 9.67 1.89
N GLY A 79 3.93 8.98 1.45
CA GLY A 79 5.25 9.56 1.21
C GLY A 79 6.39 8.55 1.29
N LEU A 80 7.59 9.01 0.93
CA LEU A 80 8.79 8.18 0.84
C LEU A 80 9.16 7.50 2.16
N LEU A 81 9.03 8.20 3.29
CA LEU A 81 9.35 7.62 4.60
C LEU A 81 8.35 6.50 4.97
N HIS A 82 7.06 6.69 4.67
CA HIS A 82 6.04 5.69 4.92
C HIS A 82 6.29 4.44 4.05
N LEU A 83 6.56 4.61 2.76
CA LEU A 83 6.92 3.53 1.85
C LEU A 83 8.20 2.81 2.31
N GLY A 84 9.28 3.55 2.54
CA GLY A 84 10.58 2.99 2.94
C GLY A 84 10.49 2.21 4.24
N GLY A 85 9.74 2.70 5.23
CA GLY A 85 9.48 1.98 6.48
C GLY A 85 8.77 0.65 6.24
N ASN A 86 7.68 0.65 5.47
CA ASN A 86 6.93 -0.59 5.18
C ASN A 86 7.76 -1.59 4.37
N MET A 87 8.52 -1.12 3.37
CA MET A 87 9.36 -2.01 2.55
C MET A 87 10.50 -2.63 3.37
N LEU A 88 11.08 -1.87 4.31
CA LEU A 88 12.05 -2.40 5.27
C LEU A 88 11.44 -3.50 6.13
N TYR A 89 10.22 -3.30 6.66
CA TYR A 89 9.52 -4.31 7.44
C TYR A 89 9.21 -5.57 6.61
N LEU A 90 8.68 -5.41 5.40
CA LEU A 90 8.43 -6.54 4.49
C LEU A 90 9.72 -7.31 4.18
N TRP A 91 10.81 -6.61 3.91
CA TRP A 91 12.09 -7.25 3.61
C TRP A 91 12.65 -8.06 4.80
N ILE A 92 12.53 -7.51 6.01
CA ILE A 92 13.07 -8.15 7.21
C ILE A 92 12.23 -9.33 7.66
N PHE A 93 10.90 -9.24 7.60
CA PHE A 93 10.01 -10.22 8.23
C PHE A 93 9.19 -11.06 7.25
N GLY A 94 9.15 -10.69 5.98
CA GLY A 94 8.27 -11.31 4.99
C GLY A 94 8.83 -12.56 4.32
N ASN A 95 10.05 -12.99 4.66
CA ASN A 95 10.78 -14.13 4.09
C ASN A 95 10.82 -15.36 5.01
N ASN A 96 9.91 -15.40 6.00
CA ASN A 96 9.78 -16.45 7.01
C ASN A 96 8.90 -17.62 6.57
#